data_AF-A0A5C5UVY3-F1
#
_entry.id   AF-A0A5C5UVY3-F1
#
_cell.length_a   1.000
_cell.length_b   1.000
_cell.length_c   1.000
_cell.angle_alpha   90.00
_cell.angle_beta   90.00
_cell.angle_gamma   90.00
#
_symmetry.space_group_name_H-M   'P 1'
#
loop_
_entity.id
_entity.type
_entity.pdbx_description
1 polymer ?
#
loop_
_entity_poly.entity_id
_entity_poly.type
_entity_poly.pdbx_seq_one_letter_code
_entity_poly.pdbx_strand_id
1 'polypeptide(L)'
;MDVSIGRNVYDTGELGFELACPNCQHEFDPETLEWAGPVSQWYESGAVDQLTCSKCSTSTAFTDWFTPPFGFGNLAFSFNEWFLKREFVDYVSDLLQHQVVWVKAQY
;
A
#
# COMPACT_ATOMS: atom_id res chain seq x y z
N MET A 1 6.87 19.43 5.34
CA MET A 1 5.71 18.72 4.77
C MET A 1 5.83 18.87 3.28
N ASP A 2 5.83 17.75 2.58
CA ASP A 2 5.92 17.71 1.13
C ASP A 2 4.64 17.11 0.58
N VAL A 3 4.17 17.64 -0.56
CA VAL A 3 2.99 17.13 -1.26
C VAL A 3 3.45 16.59 -2.59
N SER A 4 3.07 15.35 -2.88
CA SER A 4 3.30 14.74 -4.18
C SER A 4 1.97 14.40 -4.82
N ILE A 5 1.91 14.60 -6.13
CA ILE A 5 0.73 14.36 -6.95
C ILE A 5 1.13 13.48 -8.14
N GLY A 6 0.18 12.69 -8.62
CA GLY A 6 0.41 11.69 -9.65
C GLY A 6 0.57 10.29 -9.07
N ARG A 7 0.36 9.29 -9.91
CA ARG A 7 0.34 7.89 -9.51
C ARG A 7 1.72 7.45 -9.02
N ASN A 8 1.81 7.02 -7.77
CA ASN A 8 3.05 6.55 -7.18
C ASN A 8 2.81 5.58 -6.01
N VAL A 9 3.82 4.78 -5.71
CA VAL A 9 3.84 3.94 -4.50
C VAL A 9 4.66 4.64 -3.43
N TYR A 10 4.06 4.80 -2.26
CA TYR A 10 4.65 5.47 -1.12
C TYR A 10 4.93 4.44 -0.02
N ASP A 11 6.20 4.31 0.35
CA ASP A 11 6.66 3.45 1.43
C ASP A 11 7.46 4.26 2.47
N THR A 12 7.92 3.58 3.52
CA THR A 12 8.73 4.18 4.58
C THR A 12 10.23 4.19 4.26
N GLY A 13 10.64 3.63 3.12
CA GLY A 13 12.03 3.42 2.74
C GLY A 13 12.77 2.37 3.58
N GLU A 14 12.07 1.62 4.45
CA GLU A 14 12.66 0.52 5.22
C GLU A 14 12.93 -0.69 4.29
N LEU A 15 14.06 -1.37 4.50
CA LEU A 15 14.63 -2.37 3.58
C LEU A 15 13.86 -3.70 3.50
N GLY A 16 12.62 -3.77 4.00
CA GLY A 16 11.87 -5.02 4.02
C GLY A 16 10.37 -4.78 3.95
N PHE A 17 9.71 -5.49 3.04
CA PHE A 17 8.29 -5.74 3.08
C PHE A 17 8.05 -7.25 2.97
N GLU A 18 7.03 -7.71 3.66
CA GLU A 18 6.48 -9.05 3.54
C GLU A 18 5.28 -8.98 2.61
N LEU A 19 5.19 -9.95 1.70
CA LEU A 19 4.01 -10.15 0.89
C LEU A 19 3.30 -11.41 1.37
N ALA A 20 2.14 -11.25 2.00
CA ALA A 20 1.38 -12.36 2.53
C ALA A 20 -0.10 -12.25 2.14
N CYS A 21 -0.76 -13.39 1.90
CA CYS A 21 -2.20 -13.39 1.72
C CYS A 21 -2.87 -12.94 3.03
N PRO A 22 -3.72 -11.89 3.03
CA PRO A 22 -4.32 -11.40 4.27
C PRO A 22 -5.29 -12.40 4.91
N ASN A 23 -5.78 -13.37 4.14
CA ASN A 23 -6.69 -14.41 4.66
C ASN A 23 -5.95 -15.62 5.26
N CYS A 24 -5.03 -16.24 4.51
CA CYS A 24 -4.36 -17.47 4.97
C CYS A 24 -2.92 -17.27 5.47
N GLN A 25 -2.41 -16.04 5.43
CA GLN A 25 -1.05 -15.67 5.86
C GLN A 25 0.05 -16.47 5.14
N HIS A 26 -0.26 -17.04 3.96
CA HIS A 26 0.78 -17.63 3.13
C HIS A 26 1.67 -16.52 2.62
N GLU A 27 2.93 -16.55 3.04
CA GLU A 27 3.99 -15.68 2.53
C GLU A 27 4.36 -16.08 1.11
N PHE A 28 4.67 -15.07 0.32
CA PHE A 28 5.15 -15.24 -1.02
C PHE A 28 6.48 -14.50 -1.17
N ASP A 29 7.43 -15.12 -1.86
CA ASP A 29 8.74 -14.55 -2.06
C ASP A 29 8.70 -13.47 -3.17
N PRO A 30 9.03 -12.20 -2.86
CA PRO A 30 9.01 -11.09 -3.81
C PRO A 30 9.83 -11.33 -5.09
N GLU A 31 10.89 -12.13 -5.01
CA GLU A 31 11.81 -12.38 -6.13
C GLU A 31 11.32 -13.49 -7.06
N THR A 32 10.50 -14.42 -6.56
CA THR A 32 10.01 -15.57 -7.34
C THR A 32 8.57 -15.41 -7.83
N LEU A 33 7.89 -14.33 -7.43
CA LEU A 33 6.51 -14.09 -7.80
C LEU A 33 6.35 -13.50 -9.20
N GLU A 34 5.36 -14.02 -9.92
CA GLU A 34 4.70 -13.41 -11.09
C GLU A 34 4.04 -12.04 -10.80
N TRP A 35 4.34 -11.41 -9.65
CA TRP A 35 3.66 -10.26 -9.07
C TRP A 35 4.33 -8.91 -9.34
N ALA A 36 5.56 -8.93 -9.85
CA ALA A 36 6.13 -7.76 -10.50
C ALA A 36 5.19 -7.22 -11.59
N GLY A 37 4.47 -8.11 -12.29
CA GLY A 37 3.43 -7.75 -13.27
C GLY A 37 2.33 -6.87 -12.68
N PRO A 38 1.57 -7.34 -11.67
CA PRO A 38 0.61 -6.55 -10.91
C PRO A 38 1.09 -5.17 -10.43
N VAL A 39 2.30 -5.08 -9.83
CA VAL A 39 2.86 -3.79 -9.38
C VAL A 39 3.10 -2.86 -10.59
N SER A 40 3.74 -3.37 -11.65
CA SER A 40 4.00 -2.61 -12.88
C SER A 40 2.70 -2.19 -13.58
N GLN A 41 1.71 -3.08 -13.66
CA GLN A 41 0.40 -2.79 -14.23
C GLN A 41 -0.35 -1.73 -13.43
N TRP A 42 -0.23 -1.75 -12.09
CA TRP A 42 -0.76 -0.67 -11.26
C TRP A 42 -0.09 0.66 -11.60
N TYR A 43 1.25 0.69 -11.67
CA TYR A 43 1.99 1.90 -12.08
C TYR A 43 1.54 2.42 -13.45
N GLU A 44 1.49 1.55 -14.45
CA GLU A 44 1.20 1.93 -15.85
C GLU A 44 -0.27 2.33 -16.06
N SER A 45 -1.21 1.54 -15.54
CA SER A 45 -2.62 1.64 -15.89
C SER A 45 -3.54 1.87 -14.68
N GLY A 46 -3.13 1.46 -13.49
CA GLY A 46 -3.94 1.50 -12.27
C GLY A 46 -5.04 0.44 -12.26
N ALA A 47 -4.97 -0.54 -13.17
CA ALA A 47 -6.01 -1.54 -13.41
C ALA A 47 -5.92 -2.79 -12.54
N VAL A 48 -5.03 -2.78 -11.53
CA VAL A 48 -4.86 -3.92 -10.62
C VAL A 48 -5.56 -3.61 -9.33
N ASP A 49 -6.79 -4.09 -9.25
CA ASP A 49 -7.67 -3.82 -8.13
C ASP A 49 -7.58 -4.93 -7.09
N GLN A 50 -7.40 -6.18 -7.56
CA GLN A 50 -7.46 -7.38 -6.73
C GLN A 50 -6.47 -8.45 -7.17
N LEU A 51 -6.19 -9.36 -6.24
CA LEU A 51 -5.41 -10.56 -6.51
C LEU A 51 -6.05 -11.76 -5.84
N THR A 52 -5.84 -12.93 -6.45
CA THR A 52 -6.30 -14.21 -5.93
C THR A 52 -5.15 -15.01 -5.35
N CYS A 53 -5.32 -15.49 -4.12
CA CYS A 53 -4.37 -16.38 -3.47
C CYS A 53 -4.39 -17.78 -4.07
N SER A 54 -3.24 -18.28 -4.51
CA SER A 54 -3.10 -19.64 -5.04
C SER A 54 -3.29 -20.75 -3.99
N LYS A 55 -3.20 -20.43 -2.69
CA LYS A 55 -3.36 -21.41 -1.60
C LYS A 55 -4.77 -21.50 -1.04
N CYS A 56 -5.46 -20.37 -0.86
CA CYS A 56 -6.80 -20.34 -0.27
C CYS A 56 -7.88 -19.80 -1.21
N SER A 57 -7.52 -19.46 -2.46
CA SER A 57 -8.42 -18.93 -3.50
C SER A 57 -9.17 -17.65 -3.13
N THR A 58 -8.78 -16.98 -2.04
CA THR A 58 -9.36 -15.70 -1.66
C THR A 58 -8.90 -14.61 -2.62
N SER A 59 -9.87 -13.84 -3.13
CA SER A 59 -9.62 -12.61 -3.89
C SER A 59 -9.80 -11.40 -2.99
N THR A 60 -8.81 -10.52 -2.92
CA THR A 60 -8.85 -9.31 -2.07
C THR A 60 -8.02 -8.19 -2.72
N ALA A 61 -8.15 -6.97 -2.19
CA ALA A 61 -7.52 -5.81 -2.78
C ALA A 61 -6.00 -5.97 -2.85
N PHE A 62 -5.42 -5.49 -3.95
CA PHE A 62 -3.99 -5.61 -4.22
C PHE A 62 -3.13 -5.03 -3.10
N THR A 63 -3.55 -3.89 -2.59
CA THR A 63 -2.87 -3.13 -1.55
C THR A 63 -2.83 -3.83 -0.18
N ASP A 64 -3.70 -4.80 0.07
CA ASP A 64 -3.84 -5.44 1.39
C ASP A 64 -2.81 -6.55 1.66
N TRP A 65 -1.97 -6.88 0.68
CA TRP A 65 -1.02 -7.97 0.76
C TRP A 65 0.35 -7.55 1.32
N PHE A 66 0.58 -6.24 1.43
CA PHE A 66 1.86 -5.65 1.80
C PHE A 66 1.92 -5.35 3.30
N THR A 67 2.95 -5.86 3.96
CA THR A 67 3.26 -5.55 5.37
C THR A 67 4.72 -5.09 5.48
N PRO A 68 5.02 -3.89 6.02
CA PRO A 68 4.08 -2.85 6.42
C PRO A 68 3.24 -2.30 5.24
N PRO A 69 2.16 -1.54 5.50
CA PRO A 69 1.30 -1.03 4.43
C PRO A 69 2.04 -0.11 3.47
N PHE A 70 1.85 -0.35 2.17
CA PHE A 70 2.33 0.52 1.09
C PHE A 70 1.19 1.42 0.61
N GLY A 71 1.49 2.70 0.42
CA GLY A 71 0.55 3.70 -0.05
C GLY A 71 0.49 3.71 -1.57
N PHE A 72 -0.48 3.01 -2.16
CA PHE A 72 -0.76 3.09 -3.59
C PHE A 72 -1.75 4.22 -3.85
N GLY A 73 -1.30 5.32 -4.46
CA GLY A 73 -2.18 6.50 -4.62
C GLY A 73 -1.73 7.51 -5.65
N ASN A 74 -2.52 8.59 -5.77
CA ASN A 74 -2.25 9.72 -6.67
C ASN A 74 -1.93 11.03 -5.92
N LEU A 75 -1.99 11.01 -4.58
CA LEU A 75 -1.75 12.14 -3.70
C LEU A 75 -1.13 11.60 -2.42
N ALA A 76 -0.01 12.16 -2.01
CA ALA A 76 0.57 11.89 -0.69
C ALA A 76 1.08 13.15 -0.02
N PHE A 77 0.99 13.14 1.31
CA PHE A 77 1.52 14.15 2.21
C PHE A 77 2.62 13.51 3.06
N SER A 78 3.87 13.93 2.87
CA SER A 78 5.03 13.41 3.60
C SER A 78 5.44 14.33 4.73
N PHE A 79 5.74 13.76 5.89
CA PHE A 79 6.10 14.48 7.11
C PHE A 79 7.36 13.86 7.73
N ASN A 80 8.41 14.65 7.91
CA ASN A 80 9.72 14.14 8.33
C ASN A 80 9.90 14.06 9.86
N GLU A 81 9.14 14.84 10.64
CA GLU A 81 9.47 15.12 12.05
C GLU A 81 8.24 15.14 12.99
N TRP A 82 7.04 14.81 12.49
CA TRP A 82 5.80 15.01 13.23
C TRP A 82 5.12 13.69 13.62
N PHE A 83 4.72 13.60 14.89
CA PHE A 83 3.72 12.64 15.33
C PHE A 83 2.37 13.08 14.78
N LEU A 84 2.05 12.62 13.56
CA LEU A 84 0.70 12.70 13.05
C LEU A 84 -0.23 11.96 14.00
N LYS A 85 -1.29 12.66 14.41
CA LYS A 85 -2.37 12.06 15.19
C LYS A 85 -3.34 11.36 14.25
N ARG A 86 -4.00 10.31 14.72
CA ARG A 86 -4.96 9.54 13.92
C ARG A 86 -6.13 10.43 13.46
N GLU A 87 -6.50 11.39 14.29
CA GLU A 87 -7.54 12.38 14.03
C GLU A 87 -7.27 13.22 12.77
N PHE A 88 -6.01 13.44 12.40
CA PHE A 88 -5.68 14.11 11.15
C PHE A 88 -5.97 13.21 9.95
N VAL A 89 -5.62 11.93 10.03
CA VAL A 89 -5.89 10.94 8.97
C VAL A 89 -7.40 10.79 8.76
N ASP A 90 -8.15 10.68 9.85
CA ASP A 90 -9.61 10.58 9.82
C ASP A 90 -10.22 11.84 9.18
N TYR A 91 -9.79 13.04 9.60
CA TYR A 91 -10.25 14.30 9.02
C TYR A 91 -9.94 14.41 7.52
N VAL A 92 -8.74 14.02 7.09
CA VAL A 92 -8.37 14.07 5.67
C VAL A 92 -9.17 13.04 4.86
N SER A 93 -9.41 11.84 5.40
CA SER A 93 -10.24 10.83 4.75
C SER A 93 -11.67 11.32 4.57
N ASP A 94 -12.25 11.94 5.60
CA ASP A 94 -13.57 12.57 5.54
C ASP A 94 -13.61 13.75 4.56
N LEU A 95 -12.60 14.62 4.58
CA LEU A 95 -12.55 15.78 3.69
C LEU A 95 -12.46 15.36 2.22
N LEU A 96 -11.63 14.36 1.93
CA LEU A 96 -11.42 13.89 0.56
C LEU A 96 -12.51 12.92 0.10
N GLN A 97 -13.29 12.33 1.00
CA GLN A 97 -14.23 11.24 0.71
C GLN A 97 -13.53 10.06 0.01
N HIS A 98 -12.29 9.79 0.40
CA HIS A 98 -11.46 8.73 -0.14
C HIS A 98 -10.73 8.02 1.00
N GLN A 99 -10.39 6.74 0.77
CA GLN A 99 -9.56 5.98 1.69
C GLN A 99 -8.17 6.64 1.80
N VAL A 100 -7.72 6.88 3.02
CA VAL A 100 -6.37 7.33 3.31
C VAL A 100 -5.59 6.18 3.94
N VAL A 101 -4.46 5.82 3.32
CA VAL A 101 -3.53 4.84 3.86
C VAL A 101 -2.47 5.55 4.68
N TRP A 102 -2.32 5.16 5.95
CA TRP A 102 -1.25 5.68 6.79
C TRP A 102 -0.02 4.79 6.69
N VAL A 103 0.99 5.30 6.00
CA VAL A 103 2.31 4.68 5.88
C VAL A 103 3.21 5.25 6.99
N LYS A 104 3.71 4.40 7.89
CA LYS A 104 4.51 4.81 9.06
C LYS A 104 5.69 3.88 9.26
N ALA A 105 6.89 4.45 9.41
CA ALA A 105 8.10 3.74 9.82
C ALA A 105 7.90 3.13 11.22
N GLN A 106 8.23 1.84 11.38
CA GLN A 106 8.16 1.16 12.67
C GLN A 106 9.53 1.29 13.35
N TYR A 107 9.69 2.31 14.20
CA TYR A 107 10.83 2.44 15.10
C TYR A 107 10.68 1.58 16.36
#